data_AF-A0AAU1PAR5-F1
#
_entry.id   AF-A0AAU1PAR5-F1
#
_cell.length_a   1.000
_cell.length_b   1.000
_cell.length_c   1.000
_cell.angle_alpha   90.00
_cell.angle_beta   90.00
_cell.angle_gamma   90.00
#
_symmetry.space_group_name_H-M   'P 1'
#
loop_
_entity.id
_entity.type
_entity.pdbx_description
1 polymer ?
#
loop_
_entity_poly.entity_id
_entity_poly.type
_entity_poly.pdbx_seq_one_letter_code
_entity_poly.pdbx_strand_id
1 'polypeptide(L)'
;MQRYELDAWLGDDHGLTDDQVDDLLGQADDIDSRAGDDQAEAREALTAAYRLMRESADTVVADLAQRRAAARAAEFDALAGLQQAAIVLIERGDATESGFARQAGVDRMTVRKWLGK
;
A
#
# COMPACT_ATOMS: atom_id res chain seq x y z
N MET A 1 -13.91 -6.58 -14.05
CA MET A 1 -14.03 -5.31 -14.82
C MET A 1 -14.59 -5.57 -16.23
N GLN A 2 -15.30 -4.62 -16.89
CA GLN A 2 -15.72 -4.76 -18.31
C GLN A 2 -14.74 -4.08 -19.29
N ARG A 3 -14.68 -4.53 -20.56
CA ARG A 3 -13.71 -4.01 -21.56
C ARG A 3 -13.74 -2.49 -21.72
N TYR A 4 -14.93 -1.88 -21.84
CA TYR A 4 -15.03 -0.43 -21.98
C TYR A 4 -14.55 0.33 -20.73
N GLU A 5 -14.61 -0.28 -19.54
CA GLU A 5 -14.07 0.30 -18.30
C GLU A 5 -12.54 0.25 -18.32
N LEU A 6 -11.97 -0.86 -18.83
CA LEU A 6 -10.53 -1.00 -19.03
C LEU A 6 -10.02 -0.01 -20.08
N ASP A 7 -10.70 0.13 -21.21
CA ASP A 7 -10.34 1.10 -22.26
C ASP A 7 -10.38 2.53 -21.71
N ALA A 8 -11.39 2.86 -20.90
CA ALA A 8 -11.49 4.17 -20.24
C ALA A 8 -10.37 4.40 -19.20
N TRP A 9 -9.92 3.34 -18.51
CA TRP A 9 -8.80 3.41 -17.57
C TRP A 9 -7.46 3.57 -18.27
N LEU A 10 -7.26 2.86 -19.38
CA LEU A 10 -6.06 2.90 -20.23
C LEU A 10 -5.90 4.27 -20.92
N GLY A 11 -7.01 4.85 -21.38
CA GLY A 11 -7.03 6.07 -22.18
C GLY A 11 -6.48 5.83 -23.60
N ASP A 12 -6.60 6.83 -24.48
CA ASP A 12 -6.41 6.64 -25.93
C ASP A 12 -4.98 6.28 -26.39
N ASP A 13 -3.94 6.51 -25.57
CA ASP A 13 -2.51 6.32 -25.93
C ASP A 13 -1.81 5.29 -25.02
N HIS A 14 -2.50 4.18 -24.76
CA HIS A 14 -2.01 3.14 -23.86
C HIS A 14 -0.91 2.25 -24.46
N GLY A 15 -0.78 2.20 -25.79
CA GLY A 15 0.31 1.51 -26.49
C GLY A 15 0.32 -0.01 -26.35
N LEU A 16 -0.83 -0.63 -26.08
CA LEU A 16 -1.01 -2.09 -26.06
C LEU A 16 -1.67 -2.57 -27.35
N THR A 17 -1.35 -3.79 -27.78
CA THR A 17 -2.10 -4.48 -28.84
C THR A 17 -3.44 -5.01 -28.32
N ASP A 18 -4.40 -5.30 -29.21
CA ASP A 18 -5.70 -5.86 -28.81
C ASP A 18 -5.55 -7.14 -27.97
N ASP A 19 -4.66 -8.04 -28.38
CA ASP A 19 -4.34 -9.27 -27.62
C ASP A 19 -3.83 -8.97 -26.21
N GLN A 20 -2.97 -7.95 -26.05
CA GLN A 20 -2.47 -7.54 -24.73
C GLN A 20 -3.58 -6.90 -23.88
N VAL A 21 -4.52 -6.20 -24.48
CA VAL A 21 -5.66 -5.65 -23.73
C VAL A 21 -6.62 -6.77 -23.33
N ASP A 22 -6.81 -7.80 -24.15
CA ASP A 22 -7.57 -9.00 -23.78
C ASP A 22 -6.90 -9.77 -22.63
N ASP A 23 -5.57 -9.94 -22.69
CA ASP A 23 -4.79 -10.53 -21.59
C ASP A 23 -4.88 -9.69 -20.31
N LEU A 24 -4.89 -8.35 -20.43
CA LEU A 24 -5.00 -7.44 -19.29
C LEU A 24 -6.40 -7.49 -18.68
N LEU A 25 -7.43 -7.63 -19.51
CA LEU A 25 -8.81 -7.82 -19.06
C LEU A 25 -8.96 -9.13 -18.27
N GLY A 26 -8.36 -10.22 -18.75
CA GLY A 26 -8.33 -11.48 -18.01
C GLY A 26 -7.65 -11.35 -16.63
N GLN A 27 -6.51 -10.65 -16.59
CA GLN A 27 -5.83 -10.37 -15.32
C GLN A 27 -6.64 -9.44 -14.40
N ALA A 28 -7.41 -8.49 -14.94
CA ALA A 28 -8.25 -7.61 -14.16
C ALA A 28 -9.31 -8.39 -13.36
N ASP A 29 -9.92 -9.40 -13.97
CA ASP A 29 -10.91 -10.24 -13.28
C ASP A 29 -10.28 -11.10 -12.17
N ASP A 30 -9.08 -11.65 -12.40
CA ASP A 30 -8.32 -12.37 -11.37
C ASP A 30 -7.90 -11.45 -10.20
N ILE A 31 -7.51 -10.21 -10.52
CA ILE A 31 -7.15 -9.19 -9.54
C ILE A 31 -8.36 -8.79 -8.71
N ASP A 32 -9.49 -8.49 -9.34
CA ASP A 32 -10.74 -8.14 -8.66
C ASP A 32 -11.16 -9.26 -7.69
N SER A 33 -11.02 -10.53 -8.12
CA SER A 33 -11.33 -11.68 -7.26
C SER A 33 -10.43 -11.78 -6.03
N ARG A 34 -9.14 -11.48 -6.17
CA ARG A 34 -8.16 -11.51 -5.06
C ARG A 34 -8.30 -10.33 -4.11
N ALA A 35 -8.42 -9.11 -4.65
CA ALA A 35 -8.43 -7.87 -3.88
C ALA A 35 -9.74 -7.68 -3.09
N GLY A 36 -10.83 -8.32 -3.53
CA GLY A 36 -12.13 -8.17 -2.90
C GLY A 36 -12.61 -6.72 -2.98
N ASP A 37 -12.93 -6.12 -1.84
CA ASP A 37 -13.43 -4.74 -1.77
C ASP A 37 -12.31 -3.67 -1.73
N ASP A 38 -11.02 -4.08 -1.72
CA ASP A 38 -9.89 -3.13 -1.70
C ASP A 38 -9.59 -2.59 -3.11
N GLN A 39 -10.27 -1.51 -3.47
CA GLN A 39 -10.10 -0.82 -4.75
C GLN A 39 -8.68 -0.25 -4.95
N ALA A 40 -7.98 0.09 -3.87
CA ALA A 40 -6.63 0.63 -3.97
C ALA A 40 -5.64 -0.49 -4.32
N GLU A 41 -5.78 -1.65 -3.67
CA GLU A 41 -5.00 -2.85 -4.01
C GLU A 41 -5.26 -3.28 -5.46
N ALA A 42 -6.55 -3.39 -5.86
CA ALA A 42 -6.91 -3.77 -7.21
C ALA A 42 -6.29 -2.83 -8.27
N ARG A 43 -6.36 -1.52 -8.02
CA ARG A 43 -5.79 -0.51 -8.93
C ARG A 43 -4.27 -0.59 -9.05
N GLU A 44 -3.56 -0.73 -7.93
CA GLU A 44 -2.09 -0.86 -7.96
C GLU A 44 -1.67 -2.16 -8.66
N ALA A 45 -2.38 -3.27 -8.43
CA ALA A 45 -2.13 -4.54 -9.10
C ALA A 45 -2.36 -4.45 -10.63
N LEU A 46 -3.46 -3.82 -11.05
CA LEU A 46 -3.76 -3.61 -12.48
C LEU A 46 -2.69 -2.71 -13.15
N THR A 47 -2.25 -1.67 -12.43
CA THR A 47 -1.15 -0.81 -12.89
C THR A 47 0.15 -1.59 -13.08
N ALA A 48 0.49 -2.49 -12.16
CA ALA A 48 1.67 -3.33 -12.29
C ALA A 48 1.55 -4.31 -13.47
N ALA A 49 0.40 -4.95 -13.67
CA ALA A 49 0.13 -5.82 -14.81
C ALA A 49 0.31 -5.09 -16.15
N TYR A 50 -0.27 -3.91 -16.28
CA TYR A 50 -0.08 -3.03 -17.44
C TYR A 50 1.40 -2.69 -17.68
N ARG A 51 2.13 -2.29 -16.63
CA ARG A 51 3.56 -1.96 -16.75
C ARG A 51 4.40 -3.15 -17.20
N LEU A 52 4.08 -4.37 -16.75
CA LEU A 52 4.77 -5.58 -17.18
C LEU A 52 4.56 -5.92 -18.67
N MET A 53 3.51 -5.37 -19.30
CA MET A 53 3.31 -5.49 -20.76
C MET A 53 4.13 -4.46 -21.55
N ARG A 54 4.54 -3.35 -20.92
CA ARG A 54 5.23 -2.22 -21.58
C ARG A 54 6.71 -2.10 -21.24
N GLU A 55 7.09 -2.51 -20.04
CA GLU A 55 8.43 -2.36 -19.47
C GLU A 55 9.04 -3.75 -19.22
N SER A 56 10.36 -3.81 -19.02
CA SER A 56 10.98 -5.05 -18.58
C SER A 56 10.60 -5.38 -17.14
N ALA A 57 10.42 -6.68 -16.85
CA ALA A 57 10.09 -7.15 -15.50
C ALA A 57 11.08 -6.65 -14.44
N ASP A 58 12.38 -6.64 -14.75
CA ASP A 58 13.42 -6.14 -13.85
C ASP A 58 13.22 -4.66 -13.48
N THR A 59 12.77 -3.83 -14.44
CA THR A 59 12.50 -2.41 -14.20
C THR A 59 11.30 -2.23 -13.27
N VAL A 60 10.20 -2.93 -13.55
CA VAL A 60 8.97 -2.83 -12.74
C VAL A 60 9.21 -3.34 -11.32
N VAL A 61 9.90 -4.48 -11.17
CA VAL A 61 10.22 -5.08 -9.86
C VAL A 61 11.16 -4.19 -9.06
N ALA A 62 12.21 -3.63 -9.69
CA ALA A 62 13.15 -2.75 -9.01
C ALA A 62 12.45 -1.48 -8.46
N ASP A 63 11.57 -0.86 -9.26
CA ASP A 63 10.78 0.30 -8.82
C ASP A 63 9.85 -0.05 -7.65
N LEU A 64 9.07 -1.13 -7.75
CA LEU A 64 8.18 -1.57 -6.67
C LEU A 64 8.95 -1.91 -5.38
N ALA A 65 10.13 -2.55 -5.51
CA ALA A 65 11.00 -2.84 -4.37
C ALA A 65 11.51 -1.55 -3.71
N GLN A 66 11.89 -0.55 -4.50
CA GLN A 66 12.32 0.75 -3.99
C GLN A 66 11.17 1.48 -3.27
N ARG A 67 9.98 1.53 -3.88
CA ARG A 67 8.77 2.13 -3.27
C ARG A 67 8.45 1.46 -1.93
N ARG A 68 8.52 0.13 -1.88
CA ARG A 68 8.30 -0.65 -0.63
C ARG A 68 9.35 -0.31 0.43
N ALA A 69 10.63 -0.22 0.06
CA ALA A 69 11.70 0.13 0.99
C ALA A 69 11.51 1.54 1.56
N ALA A 70 11.14 2.50 0.73
CA ALA A 70 10.86 3.88 1.15
C ALA A 70 9.65 3.96 2.10
N ALA A 71 8.55 3.29 1.77
CA ALA A 71 7.36 3.24 2.63
C ALA A 71 7.69 2.62 3.99
N ARG A 72 8.52 1.57 4.01
CA ARG A 72 8.93 0.92 5.25
C ARG A 72 9.84 1.82 6.11
N ALA A 73 10.74 2.58 5.49
CA ALA A 73 11.56 3.56 6.19
C ALA A 73 10.68 4.66 6.83
N ALA A 74 9.73 5.21 6.07
CA ALA A 74 8.79 6.21 6.58
C ALA A 74 7.93 5.69 7.75
N GLU A 75 7.50 4.43 7.70
CA GLU A 75 6.79 3.78 8.82
C GLU A 75 7.68 3.70 10.07
N PHE A 76 8.94 3.29 9.94
CA PHE A 76 9.86 3.23 11.07
C PHE A 76 10.11 4.60 11.69
N ASP A 77 10.30 5.63 10.87
CA ASP A 77 10.50 7.01 11.34
C ASP A 77 9.26 7.52 12.09
N ALA A 78 8.06 7.26 11.55
CA ALA A 78 6.80 7.61 12.21
C ALA A 78 6.63 6.89 13.55
N LEU A 79 6.96 5.60 13.62
CA LEU A 79 6.90 4.82 14.86
C LEU A 79 7.89 5.32 15.91
N ALA A 80 9.09 5.74 15.51
CA ALA A 80 10.06 6.34 16.43
C ALA A 80 9.54 7.65 17.02
N GLY A 81 8.89 8.49 16.20
CA GLY A 81 8.20 9.71 16.67
C GLY A 81 7.06 9.40 17.64
N LEU A 82 6.22 8.41 17.33
CA LEU A 82 5.14 7.96 18.20
C LEU A 82 5.65 7.39 19.52
N GLN A 83 6.76 6.64 19.49
CA GLN A 83 7.42 6.14 20.69
C GLN A 83 7.84 7.29 21.61
N GLN A 84 8.54 8.30 21.07
CA GLN A 84 8.97 9.44 21.86
C GLN A 84 7.78 10.25 22.41
N ALA A 85 6.72 10.42 21.62
CA ALA A 85 5.50 11.07 22.05
C ALA A 85 4.81 10.29 23.18
N ALA A 86 4.74 8.96 23.10
CA ALA A 86 4.16 8.11 24.13
C ALA A 86 4.89 8.28 25.47
N ILE A 87 6.23 8.24 25.46
CA ILE A 87 7.07 8.44 26.65
C ILE A 87 6.71 9.78 27.31
N VAL A 88 6.79 10.89 26.56
CA VAL A 88 6.58 12.23 27.10
C VAL A 88 5.17 12.44 27.62
N LEU A 89 4.15 12.07 26.84
CA LEU A 89 2.75 12.36 27.19
C LEU A 89 2.24 11.47 28.33
N ILE A 90 2.67 10.21 28.39
CA ILE A 90 2.22 9.29 29.44
C ILE A 90 2.95 9.58 30.75
N GLU A 91 4.25 9.89 30.73
CA GLU A 91 4.99 10.27 31.95
C GLU A 91 4.47 11.55 32.59
N ARG A 92 3.99 12.50 31.77
CA ARG A 92 3.35 13.74 32.24
C ARG A 92 1.92 13.53 32.75
N GLY A 93 1.30 12.39 32.46
CA GLY A 93 -0.10 12.12 32.77
C GLY A 93 -1.10 12.75 31.78
N ASP A 94 -0.62 13.28 30.65
CA ASP A 94 -1.45 13.88 29.59
C ASP A 94 -2.19 12.81 28.77
N ALA A 95 -1.70 11.56 28.77
CA ALA A 95 -2.31 10.43 28.09
C ALA A 95 -2.23 9.14 28.93
N THR A 96 -3.20 8.25 28.71
CA THR A 96 -3.13 6.87 29.23
C THR A 96 -2.54 5.93 28.17
N GLU A 97 -1.94 4.80 28.59
CA GLU A 97 -1.41 3.78 27.66
C GLU A 97 -2.45 3.35 26.63
N SER A 98 -3.68 3.05 27.07
CA SER A 98 -4.76 2.60 26.20
C SER A 98 -5.29 3.71 25.28
N GLY A 99 -5.37 4.94 25.79
CA GLY A 99 -5.81 6.10 25.01
C GLY A 99 -4.82 6.43 23.90
N PHE A 100 -3.52 6.44 24.23
CA PHE A 100 -2.46 6.68 23.25
C PHE A 100 -2.44 5.58 22.19
N ALA A 101 -2.48 4.30 22.59
CA ALA A 101 -2.48 3.17 21.68
C ALA A 101 -3.60 3.26 20.62
N ARG A 102 -4.83 3.58 21.07
CA ARG A 102 -5.98 3.76 20.18
C ARG A 102 -5.79 4.93 19.20
N GLN A 103 -5.28 6.07 19.68
CA GLN A 103 -5.07 7.24 18.83
C GLN A 103 -3.95 7.04 17.80
N ALA A 104 -2.88 6.37 18.22
CA ALA A 104 -1.71 6.08 17.38
C ALA A 104 -1.92 4.89 16.44
N GLY A 105 -3.03 4.15 16.57
CA GLY A 105 -3.31 2.98 15.74
C GLY A 105 -2.39 1.79 16.03
N VAL A 106 -1.89 1.67 17.26
CA VAL A 106 -1.00 0.57 17.67
C VAL A 106 -1.61 -0.23 18.82
N ASP A 107 -1.11 -1.46 19.01
CA ASP A 107 -1.50 -2.27 20.16
C ASP A 107 -0.95 -1.70 21.48
N ARG A 108 -1.69 -1.88 22.59
CA ARG A 108 -1.28 -1.42 23.91
C ARG A 108 0.05 -2.03 24.37
N MET A 109 0.33 -3.29 24.01
CA MET A 109 1.60 -3.94 24.34
C MET A 109 2.77 -3.28 23.64
N THR A 110 2.58 -2.71 22.46
CA THR A 110 3.61 -1.91 21.78
C THR A 110 3.95 -0.66 22.60
N VAL A 111 2.93 0.05 23.09
CA VAL A 111 3.12 1.22 23.97
C VAL A 111 3.83 0.83 25.27
N ARG A 112 3.47 -0.29 25.89
CA ARG A 112 4.15 -0.76 27.11
C ARG A 112 5.62 -1.07 26.87
N LYS A 113 5.96 -1.73 25.75
CA LYS A 113 7.34 -1.98 25.34
C LYS A 113 8.13 -0.68 25.17
N TRP A 114 7.53 0.33 24.55
CA TRP A 114 8.14 1.67 24.41
C TRP A 114 8.46 2.33 25.75
N LEU A 115 7.61 2.11 26.76
CA LEU A 115 7.78 2.60 28.13
C LEU A 115 8.69 1.69 28.99
N GLY A 116 9.25 0.60 28.44
CA GLY A 116 10.09 -0.35 29.18
C GLY A 116 9.33 -1.23 30.18
N LYS A 117 8.04 -1.50 29.97
CA LYS A 117 7.15 -2.26 30.87
C LYS A 117 6.62 -3.58 30.30
#